data_AF-A0A9D5CT88-F1
#
_entry.id   AF-A0A9D5CT88-F1
#
_cell.length_a   1.000
_cell.length_b   1.000
_cell.length_c   1.000
_cell.angle_alpha   90.00
_cell.angle_beta   90.00
_cell.angle_gamma   90.00
#
_symmetry.space_group_name_H-M   'P 1'
#
loop_
_entity.id
_entity.type
_entity.pdbx_description
1 polymer ?
#
loop_
_entity_poly.entity_id
_entity_poly.type
_entity_poly.pdbx_seq_one_letter_code
_entity_poly.pdbx_strand_id
1 'polypeptide(L)'
;MLRGEILTDLAELGHEITINEVVRHFTAFLDDKHTPLLPPATRKAAYVIAMMQTINASNKLGYESLLRVYQETDLTQEKVCILDSLACCHDSVVVLDVLNVLLTSMFSSGKKANEIEAFFASRIKPSISRTLKQSLERVKNNARWIQRIKKDKDLGEIVRELAYRKY
;
A
#
# COMPACT_ATOMS: atom_id res chain seq x y z
N MET A 1 -17.72 5.56 16.63
CA MET A 1 -16.57 6.46 16.43
C MET A 1 -15.58 6.38 17.58
N LEU A 2 -15.94 6.73 18.82
CA LEU A 2 -15.00 6.80 19.95
C LEU A 2 -14.10 5.58 20.20
N ARG A 3 -14.59 4.34 20.08
CA ARG A 3 -13.78 3.15 20.43
C ARG A 3 -12.54 2.96 19.55
N GLY A 4 -12.64 3.21 18.25
CA GLY A 4 -11.51 3.06 17.33
C GLY A 4 -10.45 4.14 17.54
N GLU A 5 -10.89 5.36 17.85
CA GLU A 5 -10.02 6.50 18.17
C GLU A 5 -9.27 6.25 19.48
N ILE A 6 -9.98 5.89 20.55
CA ILE A 6 -9.36 5.57 21.86
C ILE A 6 -8.32 4.45 21.73
N LEU A 7 -8.58 3.40 20.93
CA LEU A 7 -7.60 2.33 20.70
C LEU A 7 -6.36 2.82 19.95
N THR A 8 -6.54 3.75 19.01
CA THR A 8 -5.43 4.37 18.28
C THR A 8 -4.60 5.24 19.21
N ASP A 9 -5.25 6.10 20.01
CA ASP A 9 -4.58 6.98 20.97
C ASP A 9 -3.80 6.17 22.02
N LEU A 10 -4.40 5.11 22.58
CA LEU A 10 -3.73 4.22 23.54
C LEU A 10 -2.50 3.54 22.94
N ALA A 11 -2.57 3.18 21.66
CA ALA A 11 -1.44 2.60 20.95
C ALA A 11 -0.31 3.60 20.73
N GLU A 12 -0.65 4.81 20.28
CA GLU A 12 0.30 5.93 20.10
C GLU A 12 0.99 6.31 21.42
N LEU A 13 0.27 6.20 22.54
CA LEU A 13 0.81 6.41 23.89
C LEU A 13 1.60 5.21 24.46
N GLY A 14 1.75 4.12 23.70
CA GLY A 14 2.58 2.96 24.10
C GLY A 14 1.93 2.02 25.12
N HIS A 15 0.60 1.98 25.22
CA HIS A 15 -0.08 1.09 26.18
C HIS A 15 0.03 -0.38 25.74
N GLU A 16 0.98 -1.11 26.34
CA GLU A 16 1.38 -2.46 25.94
C GLU A 16 0.23 -3.47 25.86
N ILE A 17 -0.71 -3.44 26.81
CA ILE A 17 -1.85 -4.37 26.83
C ILE A 17 -2.73 -4.16 25.60
N THR A 18 -3.01 -2.90 25.25
CA THR A 18 -3.80 -2.58 24.05
C THR A 18 -3.05 -2.98 22.79
N ILE A 19 -1.75 -2.70 22.72
CA ILE A 19 -0.91 -3.07 21.58
C ILE A 19 -0.95 -4.59 21.37
N ASN A 20 -0.70 -5.38 22.41
CA ASN A 20 -0.68 -6.84 22.32
C ASN A 20 -2.03 -7.42 21.88
N GLU A 21 -3.14 -6.89 22.40
CA GLU A 21 -4.47 -7.39 22.04
C GLU A 21 -4.84 -7.02 20.59
N VAL A 22 -4.51 -5.80 20.15
CA VAL A 22 -4.76 -5.37 18.77
C VAL A 22 -3.88 -6.14 17.78
N VAL A 23 -2.62 -6.43 18.13
CA VAL A 23 -1.73 -7.27 17.32
C VAL A 23 -2.31 -8.67 17.18
N ARG A 24 -2.79 -9.25 18.27
CA ARG A 24 -3.46 -10.56 18.24
C ARG A 24 -4.67 -10.56 17.31
N HIS A 25 -5.51 -9.52 17.36
CA HIS A 25 -6.66 -9.37 16.47
C HIS A 25 -6.23 -9.18 15.01
N PHE A 26 -5.17 -8.42 14.77
CA PHE A 26 -4.62 -8.20 13.43
C PHE A 26 -4.06 -9.49 12.84
N THR A 27 -3.29 -10.27 13.61
CA THR A 27 -2.78 -11.58 13.17
C THR A 27 -3.93 -12.52 12.81
N ALA A 28 -4.95 -12.62 13.67
CA ALA A 28 -6.13 -13.43 13.37
C ALA A 28 -6.87 -12.96 12.10
N PHE A 29 -6.87 -11.65 11.83
CA PHE A 29 -7.44 -11.08 10.60
C PHE A 29 -6.58 -11.34 9.35
N LEU A 30 -5.26 -11.47 9.49
CA LEU A 30 -4.40 -11.88 8.39
C LEU A 30 -4.67 -13.32 7.98
N ASP A 31 -4.96 -14.20 8.94
CA ASP A 31 -5.30 -15.60 8.70
C ASP A 31 -6.74 -15.79 8.19
N ASP A 32 -7.69 -15.06 8.78
CA ASP A 32 -9.11 -15.08 8.39
C ASP A 32 -9.68 -13.65 8.27
N LYS A 33 -9.91 -13.22 7.02
CA LYS A 33 -10.47 -11.89 6.70
C LYS A 33 -11.90 -11.69 7.22
N HIS A 34 -12.62 -12.76 7.53
CA HIS A 34 -13.99 -12.73 8.04
C HIS A 34 -14.06 -12.81 9.57
N THR A 35 -12.92 -12.82 10.26
CA THR A 35 -12.89 -12.93 11.71
C THR A 35 -13.69 -11.80 12.38
N PRO A 36 -14.54 -12.12 13.38
CA PRO A 36 -15.25 -11.11 14.16
C PRO A 36 -14.31 -10.35 15.12
N LEU A 37 -13.06 -10.79 15.27
CA LEU A 37 -12.08 -10.19 16.17
C LEU A 37 -11.63 -8.81 15.72
N LEU A 38 -11.67 -8.49 14.42
CA LEU A 38 -11.29 -7.17 13.91
C LEU A 38 -12.42 -6.52 13.07
N PRO A 39 -13.48 -6.00 13.74
CA PRO A 39 -14.57 -5.31 13.08
C PRO A 39 -14.08 -4.06 12.30
N PRO A 40 -14.79 -3.64 11.24
CA PRO A 40 -14.39 -2.48 10.42
C PRO A 40 -14.10 -1.20 11.22
N ALA A 41 -14.86 -0.94 12.28
CA ALA A 41 -14.72 0.25 13.11
C ALA A 41 -13.41 0.33 13.92
N THR A 42 -12.69 -0.78 14.10
CA THR A 42 -11.44 -0.85 14.88
C THR A 42 -10.23 -1.21 14.04
N ARG A 43 -10.41 -1.45 12.73
CA ARG A 43 -9.31 -1.78 11.80
C ARG A 43 -8.23 -0.71 11.73
N LYS A 44 -8.61 0.58 11.81
CA LYS A 44 -7.65 1.70 11.80
C LYS A 44 -6.60 1.57 12.89
N ALA A 45 -7.01 1.25 14.13
CA ALA A 45 -6.08 1.08 15.24
C ALA A 45 -5.09 -0.07 14.98
N ALA A 46 -5.56 -1.18 14.41
CA ALA A 46 -4.70 -2.30 14.02
C ALA A 46 -3.69 -1.93 12.94
N TYR A 47 -4.10 -1.15 11.93
CA TYR A 47 -3.23 -0.72 10.85
C TYR A 47 -2.17 0.27 11.34
N VAL A 48 -2.54 1.22 12.20
CA VAL A 48 -1.59 2.15 12.84
C VAL A 48 -0.59 1.39 13.70
N ILE A 49 -1.04 0.42 14.51
CA ILE A 49 -0.13 -0.42 15.32
C ILE A 49 0.81 -1.24 14.44
N ALA A 50 0.31 -1.85 13.36
CA ALA A 50 1.17 -2.55 12.41
C ALA A 50 2.27 -1.61 11.85
N MET A 51 1.97 -0.33 11.66
CA MET A 51 2.96 0.67 11.21
C MET A 51 3.93 1.08 12.31
N MET A 52 3.46 1.24 13.54
CA MET A 52 4.33 1.52 14.69
C MET A 52 5.28 0.36 14.99
N GLN A 53 4.85 -0.88 14.76
CA GLN A 53 5.68 -2.08 14.88
C GLN A 53 6.64 -2.27 13.71
N THR A 54 6.49 -1.50 12.64
CA THR A 54 7.50 -1.42 11.59
C THR A 54 8.65 -0.57 12.10
N ILE A 55 9.73 -1.24 12.52
CA ILE A 55 10.83 -0.61 13.26
C ILE A 55 11.75 0.14 12.29
N ASN A 56 12.04 -0.45 11.13
CA ASN A 56 12.94 0.09 10.12
C ASN A 56 12.91 -0.73 8.82
N ALA A 57 13.77 -0.37 7.86
CA ALA A 57 13.94 -1.08 6.60
C ALA A 57 14.24 -2.60 6.72
N SER A 58 14.87 -3.04 7.82
CA SER A 58 15.20 -4.45 8.07
C SER A 58 14.07 -5.23 8.77
N ASN A 59 13.19 -4.53 9.49
CA ASN A 59 11.99 -5.11 10.11
C ASN A 59 10.75 -4.31 9.70
N LYS A 60 10.23 -4.70 8.53
CA LYS A 60 9.06 -4.12 7.88
C LYS A 60 7.86 -5.07 7.79
N LEU A 61 7.79 -6.05 8.69
CA LEU A 61 6.73 -7.07 8.67
C LEU A 61 5.34 -6.46 8.75
N GLY A 62 5.14 -5.50 9.66
CA GLY A 62 3.85 -4.80 9.78
C GLY A 62 3.47 -4.07 8.49
N TYR A 63 4.43 -3.38 7.86
CA TYR A 63 4.27 -2.76 6.55
C TYR A 63 3.92 -3.76 5.45
N GLU A 64 4.65 -4.87 5.34
CA GLU A 64 4.41 -5.89 4.31
C GLU A 64 3.06 -6.56 4.48
N SER A 65 2.67 -6.88 5.71
CA SER A 65 1.34 -7.41 6.04
C SER A 65 0.24 -6.43 5.64
N LEU A 66 0.40 -5.14 5.99
CA LEU A 66 -0.60 -4.13 5.69
C LEU A 66 -0.70 -3.82 4.19
N LEU A 67 0.43 -3.80 3.48
CA LEU A 67 0.47 -3.64 2.03
C LEU A 67 -0.23 -4.80 1.33
N ARG A 68 -0.08 -6.03 1.84
CA ARG A 68 -0.82 -7.18 1.32
C ARG A 68 -2.33 -6.97 1.45
N VAL A 69 -2.81 -6.52 2.61
CA VAL A 69 -4.24 -6.20 2.80
C VAL A 69 -4.71 -5.14 1.81
N TYR A 70 -3.91 -4.09 1.57
CA TYR A 70 -4.23 -3.03 0.61
C TYR A 70 -4.39 -3.57 -0.83
N GLN A 71 -3.55 -4.53 -1.22
CA GLN A 71 -3.58 -5.14 -2.55
C GLN A 71 -4.75 -6.10 -2.74
N GLU A 72 -5.13 -6.82 -1.69
CA GLU A 72 -6.19 -7.84 -1.71
C GLU A 72 -7.60 -7.25 -1.58
N THR A 73 -7.76 -6.11 -0.89
CA THR A 73 -9.09 -5.52 -0.70
C THR A 73 -9.60 -4.83 -1.96
N ASP A 74 -10.89 -4.99 -2.26
CA ASP A 74 -11.61 -4.21 -3.28
C ASP A 74 -12.37 -3.02 -2.65
N LEU A 75 -12.41 -2.93 -1.32
CA LEU A 75 -13.15 -1.90 -0.61
C LEU A 75 -12.35 -0.59 -0.62
N THR A 76 -12.88 0.41 -1.34
CA THR A 76 -12.23 1.73 -1.43
C THR A 76 -12.06 2.38 -0.05
N GLN A 77 -13.04 2.25 0.84
CA GLN A 77 -12.93 2.78 2.20
C GLN A 77 -11.81 2.12 3.00
N GLU A 78 -11.59 0.82 2.81
CA GLU A 78 -10.50 0.10 3.48
C GLU A 78 -9.14 0.52 2.91
N LYS A 79 -9.03 0.68 1.59
CA LYS A 79 -7.82 1.24 0.96
C LYS A 79 -7.46 2.62 1.52
N VAL A 80 -8.42 3.53 1.60
CA VAL A 80 -8.21 4.88 2.17
C VAL A 80 -7.73 4.79 3.62
N CYS A 81 -8.38 3.96 4.44
CA CYS A 81 -7.99 3.75 5.83
C CYS A 81 -6.55 3.21 5.97
N ILE A 82 -6.16 2.28 5.11
CA ILE A 82 -4.80 1.72 5.08
C ILE A 82 -3.78 2.80 4.65
N LEU A 83 -4.08 3.57 3.61
CA LEU A 83 -3.21 4.66 3.14
C LEU A 83 -2.97 5.71 4.24
N ASP A 84 -4.02 6.09 4.96
CA ASP A 84 -3.91 7.00 6.10
C ASP A 84 -2.99 6.42 7.17
N SER A 85 -3.09 5.12 7.43
CA SER A 85 -2.27 4.44 8.45
C SER A 85 -0.80 4.33 8.01
N LEU A 86 -0.53 4.03 6.72
CA LEU A 86 0.81 4.00 6.15
C LEU A 86 1.52 5.37 6.28
N ALA A 87 0.76 6.47 6.23
CA ALA A 87 1.29 7.81 6.39
C ALA A 87 1.75 8.13 7.83
N CYS A 88 1.36 7.34 8.83
CA CYS A 88 1.76 7.52 10.22
C CYS A 88 3.19 7.02 10.53
N CYS A 89 3.90 6.41 9.57
CA CYS A 89 5.24 5.88 9.82
C CYS A 89 6.28 7.00 10.01
N HIS A 90 7.08 6.90 11.07
CA HIS A 90 8.18 7.84 11.35
C HIS A 90 9.49 7.49 10.63
N ASP A 91 9.61 6.28 10.07
CA ASP A 91 10.82 5.86 9.35
C ASP A 91 10.82 6.38 7.91
N SER A 92 11.80 7.23 7.60
CA SER A 92 11.92 7.88 6.29
C SER A 92 12.12 6.91 5.11
N VAL A 93 12.71 5.73 5.35
CA VAL A 93 12.93 4.70 4.32
C VAL A 93 11.60 4.02 4.00
N VAL A 94 10.83 3.66 5.03
CA VAL A 94 9.52 3.02 4.86
C VAL A 94 8.54 3.97 4.16
N VAL A 95 8.52 5.26 4.54
CA VAL A 95 7.71 6.29 3.87
C VAL A 95 8.08 6.41 2.38
N LEU A 96 9.37 6.32 2.06
CA LEU A 96 9.85 6.39 0.69
C LEU A 96 9.45 5.16 -0.13
N ASP A 97 9.50 3.98 0.48
CA ASP A 97 9.05 2.72 -0.12
C ASP A 97 7.53 2.75 -0.37
N VAL A 98 6.74 3.20 0.60
CA VAL A 98 5.29 3.41 0.45
C VAL A 98 5.01 4.33 -0.72
N LEU A 99 5.67 5.50 -0.78
CA LEU A 99 5.48 6.45 -1.88
C LEU A 99 5.79 5.81 -3.24
N ASN A 100 6.89 5.07 -3.35
CA ASN A 100 7.27 4.38 -4.58
C ASN A 100 6.23 3.32 -4.99
N VAL A 101 5.76 2.50 -4.06
CA VAL A 101 4.72 1.48 -4.32
C VAL A 101 3.42 2.14 -4.78
N LEU A 102 2.98 3.21 -4.12
CA LEU A 102 1.76 3.93 -4.48
C LEU A 102 1.84 4.53 -5.88
N LEU A 103 2.96 5.19 -6.21
CA LEU A 103 3.15 5.77 -7.53
C LEU A 103 3.15 4.70 -8.63
N THR A 104 3.82 3.57 -8.40
CA THR A 104 4.01 2.55 -9.43
C THR A 104 2.83 1.59 -9.58
N SER A 105 2.02 1.40 -8.53
CA SER A 105 0.84 0.53 -8.56
C SER A 105 -0.42 1.26 -9.04
N MET A 106 -0.61 2.53 -8.68
CA MET A 106 -1.85 3.26 -8.99
C MET A 106 -1.83 3.95 -10.35
N PHE A 107 -0.64 4.20 -10.91
CA PHE A 107 -0.51 4.93 -12.16
C PHE A 107 0.17 4.10 -13.24
N SER A 108 -0.48 4.06 -14.40
CA SER A 108 0.05 3.43 -15.62
C SER A 108 -0.21 4.32 -16.85
N SER A 109 -0.36 5.63 -16.62
CA SER A 109 -0.64 6.62 -17.66
C SER A 109 0.46 7.67 -17.69
N GLY A 110 1.00 7.93 -18.89
CA GLY A 110 2.00 8.99 -19.10
C GLY A 110 1.46 10.38 -18.73
N LYS A 111 0.18 10.65 -18.96
CA LYS A 111 -0.46 11.92 -18.56
C LYS A 111 -0.42 12.10 -17.03
N LYS A 112 -0.77 11.04 -16.28
CA LYS A 112 -0.72 11.07 -14.81
C LYS A 112 0.70 11.20 -14.28
N ALA A 113 1.68 10.54 -14.91
CA ALA A 113 3.09 10.74 -14.57
C ALA A 113 3.51 12.21 -14.71
N ASN A 114 3.11 12.89 -15.80
CA ASN A 114 3.42 14.30 -16.01
C ASN A 114 2.72 15.23 -15.00
N GLU A 115 1.47 14.94 -14.65
CA GLU A 115 0.74 15.69 -13.60
C GLU A 115 1.45 15.58 -12.24
N ILE A 116 1.91 14.37 -11.88
CA ILE A 116 2.64 14.11 -10.64
C ILE A 116 4.01 14.81 -10.67
N GLU A 117 4.73 14.72 -11.80
CA GLU A 117 6.00 15.42 -12.00
C GLU A 117 5.85 16.93 -11.82
N ALA A 118 4.81 17.53 -12.40
CA ALA A 118 4.50 18.95 -12.24
C ALA A 118 4.14 19.32 -10.78
N PHE A 119 3.35 18.50 -10.09
CA PHE A 119 3.00 18.71 -8.68
C PHE A 119 4.26 18.79 -7.79
N PHE A 120 5.22 17.91 -8.05
CA PHE A 120 6.43 17.80 -7.25
C PHE A 120 7.55 18.75 -7.67
N ALA A 121 7.48 19.38 -8.84
CA ALA A 121 8.53 20.28 -9.37
C ALA A 121 8.96 21.38 -8.38
N SER A 122 8.02 21.96 -7.63
CA SER A 122 8.29 22.99 -6.60
C SER A 122 8.29 22.47 -5.16
N ARG A 123 8.04 21.16 -4.95
CA ARG A 123 7.76 20.56 -3.62
C ARG A 123 8.73 19.45 -3.22
N ILE A 124 9.67 19.10 -4.10
CA ILE A 124 10.64 18.02 -3.85
C ILE A 124 11.64 18.41 -2.77
N LYS A 125 11.75 17.55 -1.76
CA LYS A 125 12.93 17.52 -0.88
C LYS A 125 14.05 16.72 -1.55
N PRO A 126 15.33 17.10 -1.41
CA PRO A 126 16.45 16.36 -2.02
C PRO A 126 16.44 14.86 -1.71
N SER A 127 16.04 14.48 -0.49
CA SER A 127 15.96 13.09 -0.02
C SER A 127 14.99 12.21 -0.81
N ILE A 128 13.92 12.78 -1.40
CA ILE A 128 12.90 12.03 -2.16
C ILE A 128 13.07 12.13 -3.68
N SER A 129 13.93 13.04 -4.15
CA SER A 129 14.04 13.38 -5.57
C SER A 129 14.39 12.17 -6.44
N ARG A 130 15.37 11.37 -6.01
CA ARG A 130 15.82 10.19 -6.76
C ARG A 130 14.70 9.16 -6.89
N THR A 131 14.09 8.78 -5.78
CA THR A 131 13.02 7.77 -5.77
C THR A 131 11.85 8.21 -6.62
N LEU A 132 11.38 9.46 -6.46
CA LEU A 132 10.28 9.98 -7.25
C LEU A 132 10.56 9.92 -8.76
N LYS A 133 11.76 10.34 -9.21
CA LYS A 133 12.14 10.25 -10.62
C LYS A 133 12.11 8.80 -11.12
N GLN A 134 12.64 7.86 -10.35
CA GLN A 134 12.64 6.44 -10.70
C GLN A 134 11.23 5.85 -10.76
N SER A 135 10.36 6.20 -9.80
CA SER A 135 8.96 5.78 -9.80
C SER A 135 8.21 6.32 -11.02
N LEU A 136 8.40 7.59 -11.36
CA LEU A 136 7.79 8.22 -12.54
C LEU A 136 8.24 7.57 -13.85
N GLU A 137 9.53 7.24 -13.96
CA GLU A 137 10.01 6.50 -15.14
C GLU A 137 9.43 5.10 -15.23
N ARG A 138 9.23 4.40 -14.10
CA ARG A 138 8.50 3.13 -14.08
C ARG A 138 7.05 3.29 -14.54
N VAL A 139 6.33 4.32 -14.07
CA VAL A 139 4.96 4.63 -14.53
C VAL A 139 4.92 4.88 -16.04
N LYS A 140 5.86 5.68 -16.56
CA LYS A 140 5.97 5.97 -18.00
C LYS A 140 6.30 4.69 -18.80
N ASN A 141 7.17 3.82 -18.29
CA ASN A 141 7.47 2.51 -18.87
C ASN A 141 6.24 1.61 -18.91
N ASN A 142 5.51 1.50 -17.80
CA ASN A 142 4.26 0.73 -17.72
C ASN A 142 3.23 1.25 -18.73
N ALA A 143 3.08 2.58 -18.86
CA ALA A 143 2.21 3.19 -19.86
C ALA A 143 2.60 2.82 -21.29
N ARG A 144 3.89 2.90 -21.63
CA ARG A 144 4.42 2.48 -22.94
C ARG A 144 4.18 1.00 -23.21
N TRP A 145 4.39 0.14 -22.21
CA TRP A 145 4.16 -1.29 -22.31
C TRP A 145 2.69 -1.62 -22.59
N ILE A 146 1.76 -1.01 -21.85
CA ILE A 146 0.31 -1.16 -22.10
C ILE A 146 -0.06 -0.71 -23.52
N GLN A 147 0.50 0.41 -24.00
CA GLN A 147 0.24 0.88 -25.36
C GLN A 147 0.77 -0.08 -26.43
N ARG A 148 1.92 -0.70 -26.21
CA ARG A 148 2.48 -1.71 -27.14
C ARG A 148 1.59 -2.95 -27.18
N ILE A 149 1.21 -3.47 -26.02
CA ILE A 149 0.32 -4.63 -25.91
C ILE A 149 -1.02 -4.39 -26.58
N LYS A 150 -1.62 -3.20 -26.40
CA LYS A 150 -2.88 -2.87 -27.07
C LYS A 150 -2.78 -2.82 -28.60
N LYS A 151 -1.59 -2.59 -29.15
CA LYS A 151 -1.33 -2.57 -30.59
C LYS A 151 -0.96 -3.94 -31.15
N ASP A 152 -0.57 -4.87 -30.28
CA ASP A 152 -0.22 -6.23 -30.65
C ASP A 152 -1.50 -6.98 -31.03
N LYS A 153 -1.58 -7.40 -32.30
CA LYS A 153 -2.76 -8.06 -32.86
C LYS A 153 -2.82 -9.54 -32.49
N ASP A 154 -1.67 -10.14 -32.21
CA ASP A 154 -1.50 -11.59 -32.11
C ASP A 154 -1.47 -12.03 -30.64
N LEU A 155 -1.14 -11.13 -29.72
CA LEU A 155 -1.08 -11.42 -28.29
C LEU A 155 -2.39 -12.01 -27.73
N GLY A 156 -3.54 -11.46 -28.15
CA GLY A 156 -4.83 -11.96 -27.70
C GLY A 156 -5.13 -13.40 -28.15
N GLU A 157 -4.58 -13.80 -29.30
CA GLU A 157 -4.69 -15.16 -29.84
C GLU A 157 -3.72 -16.10 -29.12
N ILE A 158 -2.46 -15.70 -28.96
CA ILE A 158 -1.42 -16.48 -28.23
C ILE A 158 -1.86 -16.77 -26.79
N VAL A 159 -2.38 -15.77 -26.07
CA VAL A 159 -2.88 -15.95 -24.69
C VAL A 159 -4.04 -16.96 -24.66
N ARG A 160 -4.91 -16.93 -25.67
CA ARG A 160 -6.03 -17.86 -25.79
C ARG A 160 -5.51 -19.29 -26.06
N GLU A 161 -4.59 -19.48 -26.99
CA GLU A 161 -3.98 -20.78 -27.26
C GLU A 161 -3.28 -21.37 -26.02
N LEU A 162 -2.53 -20.55 -25.29
CA LEU A 162 -1.85 -20.98 -24.07
C LEU A 162 -2.84 -21.35 -22.96
N ALA A 163 -3.94 -20.62 -22.81
CA ALA A 163 -4.96 -20.90 -21.80
C ALA A 163 -5.73 -22.20 -22.07
N TYR A 164 -5.88 -22.59 -23.34
CA TYR A 164 -6.62 -23.80 -23.74
C TYR A 164 -5.71 -24.99 -24.09
N ARG A 165 -4.38 -24.86 -24.00
CA ARG A 165 -3.46 -25.99 -24.09
C ARG A 165 -3.68 -26.92 -22.88
N LYS A 166 -4.40 -28.02 -23.11
CA LYS A 166 -4.40 -29.17 -22.20
C LYS A 166 -3.01 -29.80 -22.24
N TYR A 167 -2.35 -29.81 -21.08
CA TYR A 167 -1.24 -30.73 -20.79
C TYR A 167 -1.80 -32.09 -20.38
#